data_AF-A0A7X4IUT4-F1
#
_entry.id   AF-A0A7X4IUT4-F1
#
_cell.length_a   1.000
_cell.length_b   1.000
_cell.length_c   1.000
_cell.angle_alpha   90.00
_cell.angle_beta   90.00
_cell.angle_gamma   90.00
#
_symmetry.space_group_name_H-M   'P 1'
#
loop_
_entity.id
_entity.type
_entity.pdbx_description
1 polymer ?
#
loop_
_entity_poly.entity_id
_entity_poly.type
_entity_poly.pdbx_seq_one_letter_code
_entity_poly.pdbx_strand_id
1 'polypeptide(L)'
;MKTERFEMRLDPQMVQRVDDWRMEQPDMPSRAEAMRRLADTGLAVLGDGSIKVSHGETLILAMLRELYDHLKVKDSEMDPQFVEEAIAGGHFWALAWKYGGLIHGHADREEDVKEVVDVLDTWSFIESGHARLSDEEKREVEEKVGPRGRHVEFRGFDGNNEFKHLDIARFLINRLDRFTTFKDRDLNSHFPTLKRYRRMCEIFGPMRENLVGRELSCPEIIKLLKA
;
A
#
# COMPACT_ATOMS: atom_id res chain seq x y z
N MET A 1 8.02 35.35 17.55
CA MET A 1 7.57 34.59 16.36
C MET A 1 6.27 35.20 15.87
N LYS A 2 6.07 35.36 14.55
CA LYS A 2 4.76 35.79 14.03
C LYS A 2 3.77 34.62 14.18
N THR A 3 2.59 34.88 14.71
CA THR A 3 1.49 33.90 14.77
C THR A 3 0.55 34.15 13.60
N GLU A 4 0.04 33.06 13.00
CA GLU A 4 -0.96 33.12 11.94
C GLU A 4 -2.26 32.44 12.41
N ARG A 5 -3.40 32.99 11.99
CA ARG A 5 -4.72 32.43 12.29
C ARG A 5 -5.17 31.58 11.11
N PHE A 6 -5.50 30.32 11.38
CA PHE A 6 -6.14 29.42 10.42
C PHE A 6 -7.48 28.92 10.98
N GLU A 7 -8.40 28.55 10.09
CA GLU A 7 -9.69 27.97 10.44
C GLU A 7 -9.76 26.54 9.90
N MET A 8 -10.28 25.61 10.69
CA MET A 8 -10.36 24.20 10.36
C MET A 8 -11.75 23.66 10.68
N ARG A 9 -12.33 22.90 9.76
CA ARG A 9 -13.59 22.19 9.96
C ARG A 9 -13.29 20.77 10.43
N LEU A 10 -13.89 20.38 11.53
CA LEU A 10 -13.81 19.04 12.10
C LEU A 10 -15.21 18.45 12.19
N ASP A 11 -15.34 17.15 12.01
CA ASP A 11 -16.56 16.45 12.31
C ASP A 11 -16.81 16.43 13.84
N PRO A 12 -18.07 16.24 14.28
CA PRO A 12 -18.40 16.28 15.71
C PRO A 12 -17.66 15.24 16.56
N GLN A 13 -17.30 14.07 16.00
CA GLN A 13 -16.58 13.03 16.76
C GLN A 13 -15.16 13.48 17.04
N MET A 14 -14.50 14.09 16.06
CA MET A 14 -13.15 14.63 16.24
C MET A 14 -13.14 15.79 17.25
N VAL A 15 -14.16 16.66 17.26
CA VAL A 15 -14.30 17.70 18.28
C VAL A 15 -14.42 17.10 19.68
N GLN A 16 -15.23 16.06 19.84
CA GLN A 16 -15.41 15.38 21.12
C GLN A 16 -14.10 14.76 21.61
N ARG A 17 -13.34 14.07 20.74
CA ARG A 17 -12.03 13.49 21.10
C ARG A 17 -11.04 14.55 21.60
N VAL A 18 -11.04 15.74 20.99
CA VAL A 18 -10.21 16.86 21.43
C VAL A 18 -10.70 17.45 22.75
N ASP A 19 -12.00 17.41 23.02
CA ASP A 19 -12.56 17.79 24.31
C ASP A 19 -12.16 16.81 25.41
N ASP A 20 -12.33 15.50 25.17
CA ASP A 20 -11.96 14.44 26.11
C ASP A 20 -10.49 14.52 26.48
N TRP A 21 -9.60 14.62 25.48
CA TRP A 21 -8.16 14.75 25.71
C TRP A 21 -7.80 15.98 26.54
N ARG A 22 -8.48 17.13 26.34
CA ARG A 22 -8.22 18.35 27.15
C ARG A 22 -8.52 18.09 28.62
N MET A 23 -9.58 17.34 28.91
CA MET A 23 -10.10 17.16 30.27
C MET A 23 -9.15 16.32 31.11
N GLU A 24 -8.36 15.48 30.45
CA GLU A 24 -7.28 14.69 31.05
C GLU A 24 -6.00 15.53 31.31
N GLN A 25 -5.89 16.74 30.76
CA GLN A 25 -4.70 17.58 30.97
C GLN A 25 -4.78 18.35 32.29
N PRO A 26 -3.67 18.46 33.05
CA PRO A 26 -3.64 19.17 34.34
C PRO A 26 -4.07 20.64 34.28
N ASP A 27 -3.82 21.30 33.14
CA ASP A 27 -4.11 22.72 32.93
C ASP A 27 -5.39 22.98 32.12
N MET A 28 -6.10 21.93 31.70
CA MET A 28 -7.35 21.97 30.94
C MET A 28 -7.34 23.04 29.81
N PRO A 29 -6.51 22.86 28.77
CA PRO A 29 -6.27 23.91 27.78
C PRO A 29 -7.50 24.25 26.94
N SER A 30 -7.51 25.46 26.38
CA SER A 30 -8.51 25.87 25.38
C SER A 30 -8.49 24.95 24.15
N ARG A 31 -9.58 24.90 23.37
CA ARG A 31 -9.66 24.06 22.14
C ARG A 31 -8.51 24.36 21.19
N ALA A 32 -8.20 25.65 21.01
CA ALA A 32 -7.11 26.09 20.15
C ALA A 32 -5.73 25.63 20.66
N GLU A 33 -5.50 25.73 21.97
CA GLU A 33 -4.23 25.30 22.57
C GLU A 33 -4.08 23.78 22.59
N ALA A 34 -5.16 23.03 22.84
CA ALA A 34 -5.19 21.58 22.71
C ALA A 34 -4.86 21.14 21.28
N MET A 35 -5.51 21.74 20.29
CA MET A 35 -5.23 21.49 18.88
C MET A 35 -3.78 21.82 18.50
N ARG A 36 -3.23 22.92 19.01
CA ARG A 36 -1.83 23.28 18.78
C ARG A 36 -0.88 22.23 19.37
N ARG A 37 -1.07 21.83 20.63
CA ARG A 37 -0.23 20.80 21.28
C ARG A 37 -0.32 19.45 20.57
N LEU A 38 -1.52 19.04 20.16
CA LEU A 38 -1.74 17.82 19.41
C LEU A 38 -1.10 17.89 18.02
N ALA A 39 -1.20 19.03 17.32
CA ALA A 39 -0.54 19.24 16.04
C ALA A 39 0.99 19.27 16.18
N ASP A 40 1.53 19.94 17.19
CA ASP A 40 2.97 19.95 17.47
C ASP A 40 3.48 18.55 17.80
N THR A 41 2.71 17.77 18.59
CA THR A 41 3.04 16.38 18.89
C THR A 41 2.98 15.52 17.63
N GLY A 42 1.92 15.65 16.82
CA GLY A 42 1.76 14.93 15.57
C GLY A 42 2.86 15.26 14.56
N LEU A 43 3.21 16.53 14.40
CA LEU A 43 4.31 16.97 13.55
C LEU A 43 5.67 16.52 14.09
N ALA A 44 5.85 16.49 15.40
CA ALA A 44 7.06 15.93 16.01
C ALA A 44 7.14 14.40 15.86
N VAL A 45 6.03 13.70 15.65
CA VAL A 45 5.98 12.25 15.36
C VAL A 45 6.15 11.99 13.85
N LEU A 46 5.64 12.87 12.99
CA LEU A 46 5.69 12.75 11.53
C LEU A 46 6.96 13.34 10.88
N GLY A 47 7.73 14.14 11.64
CA GLY A 47 8.70 15.09 11.09
C GLY A 47 10.04 14.55 10.61
N ASP A 48 10.43 13.31 10.94
CA ASP A 48 11.75 12.80 10.54
C ASP A 48 11.81 11.28 10.29
N GLY A 49 10.69 10.57 10.37
CA GLY A 49 10.69 9.10 10.32
C GLY A 49 11.50 8.45 11.46
N SER A 50 11.82 9.21 12.52
CA SER A 50 12.45 8.67 13.72
C SER A 50 11.43 7.91 14.54
N ILE A 51 11.85 6.73 14.97
CA ILE A 51 11.10 5.93 15.92
C ILE A 51 11.12 6.69 17.24
N LYS A 52 9.94 6.94 17.83
CA LYS A 52 9.85 7.40 19.22
C LYS A 52 9.48 6.22 20.09
N VAL A 53 10.34 5.92 21.06
CA VAL A 53 10.13 4.86 22.05
C VAL A 53 9.83 5.54 23.39
N SER A 54 8.64 5.32 23.92
CA SER A 54 8.25 5.76 25.26
C SER A 54 9.02 4.98 26.33
N HIS A 55 9.09 5.50 27.56
CA HIS A 55 9.72 4.79 28.69
C HIS A 55 9.14 3.39 28.92
N GLY A 56 7.83 3.21 28.69
CA GLY A 56 7.17 1.91 28.78
C GLY A 56 7.64 0.94 27.69
N GLU A 57 7.74 1.40 26.45
CA GLU A 57 8.25 0.61 25.33
C GLU A 57 9.74 0.28 25.52
N THR A 58 10.55 1.18 26.09
CA THR A 58 11.94 0.91 26.45
C THR A 58 12.05 -0.26 27.43
N LEU A 59 11.20 -0.28 28.47
CA LEU A 59 11.16 -1.40 29.42
C LEU A 59 10.73 -2.72 28.75
N ILE A 60 9.72 -2.67 27.87
CA ILE A 60 9.29 -3.83 27.09
C ILE A 60 10.43 -4.37 26.23
N LEU A 61 11.16 -3.50 25.53
CA LEU A 61 12.26 -3.88 24.64
C LEU A 61 13.45 -4.46 25.42
N ALA A 62 13.75 -3.92 26.61
CA ALA A 62 14.76 -4.48 27.50
C ALA A 62 14.38 -5.89 27.97
N MET A 63 13.13 -6.10 28.40
CA MET A 63 12.63 -7.43 28.79
C MET A 63 12.64 -8.42 27.62
N LEU A 64 12.31 -7.98 26.39
CA LEU A 64 12.38 -8.81 25.20
C LEU A 64 13.82 -9.22 24.85
N ARG A 65 14.79 -8.32 25.03
CA ARG A 65 16.21 -8.65 24.85
C ARG A 65 16.68 -9.70 25.86
N GLU A 66 16.27 -9.59 27.13
CA GLU A 66 16.57 -10.62 28.13
C GLU A 66 15.98 -11.99 27.74
N LEU A 67 14.77 -12.01 27.17
CA LEU A 67 14.16 -13.23 26.64
C LEU A 67 14.94 -13.79 25.44
N TYR A 68 15.40 -12.94 24.52
CA TYR A 68 16.24 -13.34 23.38
C TYR A 68 17.51 -14.07 23.84
N ASP A 69 18.19 -13.49 24.83
CA ASP A 69 19.41 -14.06 25.41
C ASP A 69 19.11 -15.39 26.13
N HIS A 70 18.03 -15.44 26.92
CA HIS A 70 17.65 -16.63 27.67
C HIS A 70 17.27 -17.80 26.75
N LEU A 71 16.50 -17.52 25.69
CA LEU A 71 16.09 -18.50 24.69
C LEU A 71 17.21 -18.90 23.72
N LYS A 72 18.35 -18.20 23.78
CA LYS A 72 19.51 -18.43 22.90
C LYS A 72 19.11 -18.43 21.43
N VAL A 73 18.28 -17.45 21.05
CA VAL A 73 17.82 -17.32 19.66
C VAL A 73 19.04 -17.17 18.76
N LYS A 74 19.20 -18.09 17.81
CA LYS A 74 20.23 -18.04 16.77
C LYS A 74 19.57 -17.62 15.46
N ASP A 75 20.32 -16.95 14.61
CA ASP A 75 19.87 -16.55 13.27
C ASP A 75 18.68 -15.58 13.27
N SER A 76 18.65 -14.67 14.23
CA SER A 76 17.68 -13.57 14.25
C SER A 76 18.01 -12.56 13.16
N GLU A 77 17.01 -12.14 12.39
CA GLU A 77 17.12 -11.01 11.46
C GLU A 77 17.31 -9.68 12.18
N MET A 78 16.86 -9.60 13.44
CA MET A 78 17.06 -8.46 14.32
C MET A 78 18.28 -8.67 15.21
N ASP A 79 19.11 -7.64 15.35
CA ASP A 79 20.24 -7.59 16.27
C ASP A 79 19.79 -6.94 17.59
N PRO A 80 19.53 -7.72 18.65
CA PRO A 80 18.95 -7.22 19.90
C PRO A 80 19.87 -6.24 20.62
N GLN A 81 21.19 -6.47 20.55
CA GLN A 81 22.18 -5.59 21.16
C GLN A 81 22.18 -4.23 20.49
N PHE A 82 22.19 -4.20 19.15
CA PHE A 82 22.10 -2.95 18.40
C PHE A 82 20.80 -2.19 18.69
N VAL A 83 19.67 -2.90 18.83
CA VAL A 83 18.38 -2.28 19.15
C VAL A 83 18.42 -1.63 20.53
N GLU A 84 18.95 -2.34 21.53
CA GLU A 84 19.11 -1.82 22.90
C GLU A 84 19.99 -0.57 22.93
N GLU A 85 21.17 -0.61 22.29
CA GLU A 85 22.09 0.52 22.21
C GLU A 85 21.47 1.73 21.50
N ALA A 86 20.75 1.50 20.40
CA ALA A 86 20.09 2.57 19.66
C ALA A 86 18.97 3.24 20.48
N ILE A 87 18.21 2.47 21.26
CA ILE A 87 17.14 3.01 22.11
C ILE A 87 17.73 3.76 23.31
N ALA A 88 18.69 3.14 24.02
CA ALA A 88 19.31 3.74 25.20
C ALA A 88 20.07 5.03 24.87
N GLY A 89 20.72 5.09 23.70
CA GLY A 89 21.44 6.27 23.22
C GLY A 89 20.56 7.31 22.49
N GLY A 90 19.28 7.03 22.26
CA GLY A 90 18.39 7.88 21.47
C GLY A 90 18.77 7.95 19.98
N HIS A 91 19.50 6.96 19.46
CA HIS A 91 19.95 6.86 18.07
C HIS A 91 18.89 6.21 17.17
N PHE A 92 17.64 6.64 17.26
CA PHE A 92 16.52 6.04 16.53
C PHE A 92 16.67 6.07 15.01
N TRP A 93 17.41 7.05 14.47
CA TRP A 93 17.78 7.11 13.06
C TRP A 93 18.56 5.87 12.61
N ALA A 94 19.38 5.27 13.49
CA ALA A 94 20.21 4.12 13.16
C ALA A 94 19.37 2.85 12.96
N LEU A 95 18.22 2.76 13.64
CA LEU A 95 17.25 1.68 13.45
C LEU A 95 16.62 1.76 12.05
N ALA A 96 16.21 2.94 11.61
CA ALA A 96 15.69 3.14 10.26
C ALA A 96 16.76 2.85 9.19
N TRP A 97 18.03 3.16 9.46
CA TRP A 97 19.13 2.88 8.53
C TRP A 97 19.46 1.39 8.44
N LYS A 98 19.57 0.69 9.58
CA LYS A 98 19.89 -0.74 9.61
C LYS A 98 18.73 -1.61 9.15
N TYR A 99 17.50 -1.24 9.54
CA TYR A 99 16.29 -2.02 9.30
C TYR A 99 15.35 -1.33 8.31
N GLY A 100 15.86 -0.60 7.31
CA GLY A 100 15.04 0.20 6.39
C GLY A 100 13.95 -0.58 5.63
N GLY A 101 14.08 -1.89 5.48
CA GLY A 101 13.02 -2.75 4.94
C GLY A 101 11.84 -2.97 5.91
N LEU A 102 12.08 -2.92 7.22
CA LEU A 102 11.06 -3.05 8.27
C LEU A 102 10.55 -1.69 8.76
N ILE A 103 11.44 -0.70 8.79
CA ILE A 103 11.21 0.63 9.35
C ILE A 103 11.33 1.64 8.21
N HIS A 104 10.29 1.68 7.39
CA HIS A 104 10.14 2.65 6.32
C HIS A 104 8.93 3.55 6.63
N GLY A 105 9.09 4.86 6.42
CA GLY A 105 8.06 5.87 6.69
C GLY A 105 6.92 5.90 5.67
N HIS A 106 6.65 4.79 4.97
CA HIS A 106 5.52 4.68 4.05
C HIS A 106 4.75 3.41 4.35
N ALA A 107 3.44 3.54 4.52
CA ALA A 107 2.52 2.42 4.41
C ALA A 107 1.83 2.54 3.04
N ASP A 108 1.51 1.40 2.42
CA ASP A 108 0.66 1.41 1.24
C ASP A 108 -0.70 2.02 1.61
N ARG A 109 -1.18 2.95 0.79
CA ARG A 109 -2.53 3.51 0.97
C ARG A 109 -3.52 2.46 0.54
N GLU A 110 -4.66 2.37 1.24
CA GLU A 110 -5.75 1.46 0.86
C GLU A 110 -6.19 1.65 -0.60
N GLU A 111 -6.19 2.89 -1.08
CA GLU A 111 -6.47 3.24 -2.49
C GLU A 111 -5.49 2.59 -3.47
N ASP A 112 -4.20 2.55 -3.15
CA ASP A 112 -3.16 1.98 -4.02
C ASP A 112 -3.30 0.45 -4.06
N VAL A 113 -3.61 -0.17 -2.92
CA VAL A 113 -3.88 -1.62 -2.83
C VAL A 113 -5.14 -1.97 -3.62
N LYS A 114 -6.23 -1.23 -3.43
CA LYS A 114 -7.48 -1.42 -4.16
C LYS A 114 -7.27 -1.29 -5.67
N GLU A 115 -6.53 -0.27 -6.09
CA GLU A 115 -6.21 -0.07 -7.50
C GLU A 115 -5.48 -1.28 -8.09
N VAL A 116 -4.44 -1.80 -7.42
CA VAL A 116 -3.73 -2.99 -7.90
C VAL A 116 -4.64 -4.21 -7.95
N VAL A 117 -5.48 -4.42 -6.94
CA VAL A 117 -6.46 -5.52 -6.92
C VAL A 117 -7.42 -5.42 -8.09
N ASP A 118 -7.99 -4.24 -8.36
CA ASP A 118 -8.92 -4.01 -9.46
C ASP A 118 -8.24 -4.29 -10.82
N VAL A 119 -6.96 -3.91 -10.97
CA VAL A 119 -6.17 -4.17 -12.19
C VAL A 119 -5.92 -5.66 -12.37
N LEU A 120 -5.45 -6.37 -11.33
CA LEU A 120 -5.19 -7.81 -11.39
C LEU A 120 -6.47 -8.60 -11.67
N ASP A 121 -7.59 -8.22 -11.06
CA ASP A 121 -8.89 -8.84 -11.30
C ASP A 121 -9.35 -8.63 -12.75
N THR A 122 -9.31 -7.37 -13.23
CA THR A 122 -9.65 -7.05 -14.62
C THR A 122 -8.84 -7.87 -15.61
N TRP A 123 -7.52 -7.98 -15.41
CA TRP A 123 -6.66 -8.77 -16.28
C TRP A 123 -6.90 -10.29 -16.17
N SER A 124 -7.21 -10.80 -14.98
CA SER A 124 -7.53 -12.22 -14.79
C SER A 124 -8.75 -12.62 -15.61
N PHE A 125 -9.80 -11.78 -15.63
CA PHE A 125 -10.98 -12.01 -16.46
C PHE A 125 -10.68 -11.87 -17.95
N ILE A 126 -9.87 -10.90 -18.36
CA ILE A 126 -9.48 -10.71 -19.76
C ILE A 126 -8.71 -11.93 -20.28
N GLU A 127 -7.68 -12.39 -19.55
CA GLU A 127 -6.87 -13.55 -19.96
C GLU A 127 -7.71 -14.84 -19.98
N SER A 128 -8.54 -15.07 -18.96
CA SER A 128 -9.45 -16.23 -18.89
C SER A 128 -10.46 -16.24 -20.04
N GLY A 129 -11.13 -15.11 -20.29
CA GLY A 129 -12.09 -14.98 -21.38
C GLY A 129 -11.43 -15.15 -22.74
N HIS A 130 -10.29 -14.48 -22.98
CA HIS A 130 -9.54 -14.58 -24.23
C HIS A 130 -9.05 -16.01 -24.50
N ALA A 131 -8.61 -16.75 -23.47
CA ALA A 131 -8.17 -18.13 -23.62
C ALA A 131 -9.28 -19.05 -24.17
N ARG A 132 -10.55 -18.80 -23.79
CA ARG A 132 -11.72 -19.59 -24.19
C ARG A 132 -12.36 -19.18 -25.52
N LEU A 133 -11.96 -18.06 -26.11
CA LEU A 133 -12.43 -17.64 -27.43
C LEU A 133 -12.01 -18.64 -28.52
N SER A 134 -12.83 -18.76 -29.56
CA SER A 134 -12.48 -19.52 -30.77
C SER A 134 -11.33 -18.85 -31.53
N ASP A 135 -10.72 -19.57 -32.47
CA ASP A 135 -9.64 -19.01 -33.29
C ASP A 135 -10.13 -17.86 -34.18
N GLU A 136 -11.39 -17.91 -34.64
CA GLU A 136 -12.04 -16.82 -35.37
C GLU A 136 -12.21 -15.58 -34.49
N GLU A 137 -12.68 -15.75 -33.25
CA GLU A 137 -12.85 -14.65 -32.31
C GLU A 137 -11.50 -14.03 -31.88
N LYS A 138 -10.47 -14.85 -31.68
CA LYS A 138 -9.10 -14.35 -31.38
C LYS A 138 -8.55 -13.50 -32.53
N ARG A 139 -8.77 -13.91 -33.78
CA ARG A 139 -8.41 -13.11 -34.96
C ARG A 139 -9.17 -11.80 -35.01
N GLU A 140 -10.45 -11.82 -34.66
CA GLU A 140 -11.26 -10.60 -34.57
C GLU A 140 -10.73 -9.62 -33.51
N VAL A 141 -10.30 -10.13 -32.36
CA VAL A 141 -9.63 -9.33 -31.31
C VAL A 141 -8.35 -8.71 -31.85
N GLU A 142 -7.48 -9.49 -32.51
CA GLU A 142 -6.24 -8.98 -33.10
C GLU A 142 -6.50 -7.91 -34.16
N GLU A 143 -7.44 -8.13 -35.08
CA GLU A 143 -7.77 -7.18 -36.14
C GLU A 143 -8.30 -5.85 -35.59
N LYS A 144 -9.21 -5.92 -34.61
CA LYS A 144 -9.87 -4.72 -34.09
C LYS A 144 -8.99 -3.94 -33.11
N VAL A 145 -8.15 -4.60 -32.33
CA VAL A 145 -7.32 -3.99 -31.28
C VAL A 145 -5.90 -3.67 -31.78
N GLY A 146 -5.43 -4.32 -32.84
CA GLY A 146 -4.09 -4.17 -33.39
C GLY A 146 -3.04 -4.93 -32.57
N PRO A 147 -1.79 -4.43 -32.45
CA PRO A 147 -0.67 -5.16 -31.82
C PRO A 147 -0.94 -5.67 -30.40
N ARG A 148 -1.85 -5.02 -29.65
CA ARG A 148 -2.23 -5.44 -28.30
C ARG A 148 -3.20 -6.62 -28.27
N GLY A 149 -3.98 -6.82 -29.35
CA GLY A 149 -4.86 -7.99 -29.49
C GLY A 149 -4.11 -9.26 -29.86
N ARG A 150 -2.85 -9.15 -30.31
CA ARG A 150 -1.97 -10.30 -30.59
C ARG A 150 -1.43 -10.96 -29.31
N HIS A 151 -1.16 -10.14 -28.28
CA HIS A 151 -0.62 -10.59 -27.00
C HIS A 151 -1.47 -10.03 -25.86
N VAL A 152 -2.62 -10.68 -25.65
CA VAL A 152 -3.59 -10.35 -24.59
C VAL A 152 -3.10 -10.91 -23.26
N GLU A 153 -2.11 -10.22 -22.69
CA GLU A 153 -1.45 -10.61 -21.46
C GLU A 153 -1.15 -9.40 -20.58
N PHE A 154 -1.31 -9.58 -19.27
CA PHE A 154 -0.89 -8.64 -18.25
C PHE A 154 0.64 -8.49 -18.26
N ARG A 155 1.11 -7.26 -18.48
CA ARG A 155 2.55 -6.92 -18.54
C ARG A 155 3.10 -6.36 -17.24
N GLY A 156 2.27 -6.30 -16.19
CA GLY A 156 2.64 -5.67 -14.94
C GLY A 156 2.74 -4.15 -15.03
N PHE A 157 3.58 -3.56 -14.17
CA PHE A 157 3.70 -2.13 -13.95
C PHE A 157 5.13 -1.64 -14.25
N ASP A 158 5.29 -0.35 -14.52
CA ASP A 158 6.62 0.22 -14.77
C ASP A 158 7.45 0.24 -13.48
N GLY A 159 8.55 -0.52 -13.43
CA GLY A 159 9.42 -0.55 -12.25
C GLY A 159 10.06 0.79 -11.88
N ASN A 160 10.14 1.75 -12.82
CA ASN A 160 10.75 3.06 -12.55
C ASN A 160 9.74 4.11 -12.08
N ASN A 161 8.54 4.11 -12.67
CA ASN A 161 7.53 5.16 -12.42
C ASN A 161 6.32 4.67 -11.62
N GLU A 162 6.12 3.35 -11.53
CA GLU A 162 4.96 2.69 -10.92
C GLU A 162 5.41 1.62 -9.90
N PHE A 163 6.59 1.82 -9.29
CA PHE A 163 7.23 0.87 -8.38
C PHE A 163 6.32 0.42 -7.23
N LYS A 164 5.54 1.35 -6.65
CA LYS A 164 4.62 1.03 -5.55
C LYS A 164 3.58 -0.01 -5.97
N HIS A 165 2.95 0.19 -7.13
CA HIS A 165 1.97 -0.74 -7.69
C HIS A 165 2.60 -2.09 -8.04
N LEU A 166 3.83 -2.06 -8.58
CA LEU A 166 4.61 -3.27 -8.83
C LEU A 166 4.89 -4.07 -7.55
N ASP A 167 5.29 -3.39 -6.48
CA ASP A 167 5.63 -4.01 -5.20
C ASP A 167 4.39 -4.63 -4.54
N ILE A 168 3.27 -3.88 -4.48
CA ILE A 168 1.97 -4.39 -4.02
C ILE A 168 1.55 -5.63 -4.81
N ALA A 169 1.65 -5.59 -6.16
CA ALA A 169 1.27 -6.72 -7.00
C ALA A 169 2.12 -7.97 -6.69
N ARG A 170 3.45 -7.79 -6.55
CA ARG A 170 4.36 -8.87 -6.17
C ARG A 170 4.04 -9.43 -4.79
N PHE A 171 3.67 -8.58 -3.84
CA PHE A 171 3.29 -9.01 -2.50
C PHE A 171 1.99 -9.85 -2.52
N LEU A 172 0.94 -9.35 -3.20
CA LEU A 172 -0.31 -10.07 -3.38
C LEU A 172 -0.09 -11.45 -4.03
N ILE A 173 0.73 -11.52 -5.08
CA ILE A 173 0.95 -12.74 -5.87
C ILE A 173 1.89 -13.73 -5.17
N ASN A 174 3.04 -13.26 -4.68
CA ASN A 174 4.13 -14.14 -4.24
C ASN A 174 4.17 -14.33 -2.72
N ARG A 175 3.44 -13.54 -1.93
CA ARG A 175 3.41 -13.65 -0.46
C ARG A 175 2.03 -14.01 0.08
N LEU A 176 0.95 -13.55 -0.55
CA LEU A 176 -0.42 -13.88 -0.12
C LEU A 176 -1.09 -14.96 -0.99
N ASP A 177 -0.40 -15.48 -2.01
CA ASP A 177 -0.92 -16.46 -2.98
C ASP A 177 -2.29 -16.05 -3.55
N ARG A 178 -2.48 -14.75 -3.81
CA ARG A 178 -3.63 -14.20 -4.55
C ARG A 178 -3.26 -14.03 -6.02
N PHE A 179 -4.22 -14.15 -6.93
CA PHE A 179 -3.96 -14.01 -8.37
C PHE A 179 -2.80 -14.88 -8.87
N THR A 180 -2.73 -16.14 -8.42
CA THR A 180 -1.63 -17.07 -8.69
C THR A 180 -1.45 -17.38 -10.18
N THR A 181 -2.44 -17.08 -11.02
CA THR A 181 -2.33 -17.07 -12.48
C THR A 181 -1.21 -16.17 -13.00
N PHE A 182 -0.79 -15.17 -12.20
CA PHE A 182 0.32 -14.29 -12.54
C PHE A 182 1.65 -14.66 -11.87
N LYS A 183 1.70 -15.77 -11.12
CA LYS A 183 2.91 -16.21 -10.42
C LYS A 183 4.02 -16.54 -11.44
N ASP A 184 5.26 -16.30 -11.03
CA ASP A 184 6.48 -16.55 -11.83
C ASP A 184 6.59 -15.75 -13.14
N ARG A 185 5.75 -14.74 -13.36
CA ARG A 185 5.85 -13.81 -14.51
C ARG A 185 6.74 -12.61 -14.18
N ASP A 186 7.35 -12.05 -15.22
CA ASP A 186 7.95 -10.72 -15.11
C ASP A 186 6.83 -9.66 -15.11
N LEU A 187 6.68 -8.99 -13.97
CA LEU A 187 5.70 -7.93 -13.76
C LEU A 187 6.28 -6.53 -13.98
N ASN A 188 7.54 -6.41 -14.42
CA ASN A 188 8.07 -5.12 -14.84
C ASN A 188 7.72 -4.86 -16.32
N SER A 189 6.79 -3.94 -16.56
CA SER A 189 6.37 -3.62 -17.92
C SER A 189 7.46 -2.89 -18.71
N HIS A 190 8.41 -2.24 -18.04
CA HIS A 190 9.39 -1.29 -18.62
C HIS A 190 8.78 -0.05 -19.30
N PHE A 191 7.48 0.20 -19.16
CA PHE A 191 6.80 1.40 -19.66
C PHE A 191 5.53 1.72 -18.85
N PRO A 192 5.11 2.99 -18.70
CA PRO A 192 3.94 3.35 -17.89
C PRO A 192 2.64 2.69 -18.34
N THR A 193 1.90 2.09 -17.41
CA THR A 193 0.68 1.30 -17.67
C THR A 193 -0.56 1.79 -16.93
N LEU A 194 -0.41 2.44 -15.77
CA LEU A 194 -1.49 2.74 -14.84
C LEU A 194 -2.62 3.55 -15.48
N LYS A 195 -2.29 4.57 -16.27
CA LYS A 195 -3.31 5.41 -16.93
C LYS A 195 -4.24 4.59 -17.80
N ARG A 196 -3.72 3.55 -18.47
CA ARG A 196 -4.52 2.65 -19.30
C ARG A 196 -5.32 1.70 -18.41
N TYR A 197 -4.67 1.08 -17.42
CA TYR A 197 -5.34 0.15 -16.53
C TYR A 197 -6.50 0.79 -15.77
N ARG A 198 -6.37 2.04 -15.33
CA ARG A 198 -7.49 2.83 -14.76
C ARG A 198 -8.70 2.87 -15.68
N ARG A 199 -8.51 3.23 -16.96
CA ARG A 199 -9.60 3.27 -17.95
C ARG A 199 -10.20 1.89 -18.22
N MET A 200 -9.38 0.85 -18.19
CA MET A 200 -9.87 -0.54 -18.29
C MET A 200 -10.75 -0.90 -17.09
N CYS A 201 -10.31 -0.60 -15.86
CA CYS A 201 -11.06 -0.85 -14.64
C CYS A 201 -12.39 -0.07 -14.59
N GLU A 202 -12.40 1.19 -15.05
CA GLU A 202 -13.62 1.99 -15.17
C GLU A 202 -14.66 1.35 -16.10
N ILE A 203 -14.21 0.77 -17.22
CA ILE A 203 -15.09 0.05 -18.16
C ILE A 203 -15.51 -1.32 -17.59
N PHE A 204 -14.60 -2.00 -16.90
CA PHE A 204 -14.81 -3.35 -16.37
C PHE A 204 -15.76 -3.37 -15.16
N GLY A 205 -15.69 -2.38 -14.28
CA GLY A 205 -16.51 -2.29 -13.07
C GLY A 205 -18.00 -2.66 -13.28
N PRO A 206 -18.74 -1.96 -14.16
CA PRO A 206 -20.14 -2.28 -14.45
C PRO A 206 -20.34 -3.60 -15.24
N MET A 207 -19.33 -4.06 -15.99
CA MET A 207 -19.40 -5.38 -16.66
C MET A 207 -19.32 -6.51 -15.64
N ARG A 208 -18.46 -6.35 -14.63
CA ARG A 208 -18.16 -7.35 -13.61
C ARG A 208 -19.39 -7.83 -12.85
N GLU A 209 -20.33 -6.93 -12.56
CA GLU A 209 -21.61 -7.26 -11.89
C GLU A 209 -22.43 -8.28 -12.68
N ASN A 210 -22.27 -8.31 -14.01
CA ASN A 210 -23.03 -9.15 -14.93
C ASN A 210 -22.24 -10.40 -15.41
N LEU A 211 -21.07 -10.69 -14.83
CA LEU A 211 -20.21 -11.83 -15.19
C LEU A 211 -20.40 -13.05 -14.28
N VAL A 212 -21.39 -13.07 -13.40
CA VAL A 212 -21.65 -14.23 -12.54
C VAL A 212 -22.06 -15.43 -13.40
N GLY A 213 -21.21 -16.46 -13.44
CA GLY A 213 -21.47 -17.71 -14.19
C GLY A 213 -21.13 -17.66 -15.68
N ARG A 214 -20.46 -16.60 -16.18
CA ARG A 214 -19.98 -16.51 -17.56
C ARG A 214 -18.63 -15.81 -17.63
N GLU A 215 -17.93 -15.99 -18.75
CA GLU A 215 -16.69 -15.25 -19.05
C GLU A 215 -16.98 -14.01 -19.90
N LEU A 216 -15.96 -13.19 -20.11
CA LEU A 216 -16.01 -12.08 -21.06
C LEU A 216 -16.15 -12.59 -22.50
N SER A 217 -17.07 -11.99 -23.24
CA SER A 217 -17.25 -12.24 -24.67
C SER A 217 -16.23 -11.50 -25.52
N CYS A 218 -16.06 -11.91 -26.78
CA CYS A 218 -15.18 -11.23 -27.75
C CYS A 218 -15.42 -9.70 -27.81
N PRO A 219 -16.66 -9.18 -27.94
CA PRO A 219 -16.90 -7.73 -27.97
C PRO A 219 -16.51 -7.00 -26.67
N GLU A 220 -16.71 -7.63 -25.51
CA GLU A 220 -16.36 -7.07 -24.20
C GLU A 220 -14.83 -6.99 -24.04
N ILE A 221 -14.10 -8.04 -24.45
CA ILE A 221 -12.62 -8.05 -24.45
C ILE A 221 -12.08 -6.95 -25.36
N ILE A 222 -12.63 -6.80 -26.58
CA ILE A 222 -12.21 -5.75 -27.51
C ILE A 222 -12.45 -4.36 -26.91
N LYS A 223 -13.59 -4.16 -26.23
CA LYS A 223 -13.91 -2.90 -25.58
C LYS A 223 -12.90 -2.57 -24.47
N LEU A 224 -12.52 -3.54 -23.65
CA LEU A 224 -11.52 -3.36 -22.58
C LEU A 224 -10.13 -3.08 -23.15
N LEU A 225 -9.68 -3.82 -24.16
CA LEU A 225 -8.34 -3.65 -24.74
C LEU A 225 -8.16 -2.34 -25.53
N LYS A 226 -9.26 -1.71 -25.95
CA LYS A 226 -9.28 -0.39 -26.62
C LYS A 226 -9.28 0.81 -25.68
N ALA A 227 -9.37 0.59 -24.36
CA ALA A 227 -9.35 1.65 -23.37
C ALA A 227 -8.09 2.53 -23.45
#